data_AF-A0A5I3D206-F1
#
_entry.id   AF-A0A5I3D206-F1
#
_cell.length_a   1.000
_cell.length_b   1.000
_cell.length_c   1.000
_cell.angle_alpha   90.00
_cell.angle_beta   90.00
_cell.angle_gamma   90.00
#
_symmetry.space_group_name_H-M   'P 1'
#
loop_
_entity.id
_entity.type
_entity.pdbx_description
1 polymer ?
#
loop_
_entity_poly.entity_id
_entity_poly.type
_entity_poly.pdbx_seq_one_letter_code
_entity_poly.pdbx_strand_id
1 'polypeptide(L)'
;MFTDTINKCAANAARIARLSANNPLGFWVSSAMAGAYVGLGIILIFTLGNLLDPSVRPLVMGATFGIALTLVIIAGSELFTGHTMFLTLGVKAGTISHGQMWAILPQTWLGNLVGSVFVALLYSWGGGSLLPVDTSIVHSVALAKTTAPATVLFFKGALCNWLVCLAIWMAIRTEGTAKFLAIWWCLLAFIASGYEHSVANMTLFALSWFGHHSDAYTLAGIGHNLLWVTLGNTLSGVVFMGLGYWYATPKSERPAPAKINQPEAAANN
;
A
#
# COMPACT_ATOMS: atom_id res chain seq x y z
N MET A 1 -10.37 24.59 -0.92
CA MET A 1 -11.00 23.24 -0.70
C MET A 1 -10.00 22.14 -0.32
N PHE A 2 -8.82 22.07 -0.94
CA PHE A 2 -7.88 20.95 -0.73
C PHE A 2 -6.84 21.20 0.37
N THR A 3 -6.61 22.46 0.73
CA THR A 3 -5.60 22.88 1.72
C THR A 3 -5.70 22.13 3.04
N ASP A 4 -6.91 21.98 3.60
CA ASP A 4 -7.08 21.27 4.88
C ASP A 4 -6.70 19.79 4.78
N THR A 5 -7.03 19.14 3.66
CA THR A 5 -6.64 17.74 3.42
C THR A 5 -5.14 17.61 3.25
N ILE A 6 -4.51 18.55 2.53
CA ILE A 6 -3.04 18.61 2.40
C ILE A 6 -2.39 18.79 3.77
N ASN A 7 -2.88 19.70 4.60
CA ASN A 7 -2.37 19.93 5.96
C ASN A 7 -2.51 18.68 6.84
N LYS A 8 -3.65 17.99 6.80
CA LYS A 8 -3.84 16.71 7.51
C LYS A 8 -2.84 15.65 7.04
N CYS A 9 -2.60 15.55 5.73
CA CYS A 9 -1.61 14.63 5.17
C CYS A 9 -0.18 14.98 5.60
N ALA A 10 0.18 16.26 5.58
CA ALA A 10 1.48 16.75 6.00
C ALA A 10 1.73 16.56 7.51
N ALA A 11 0.69 16.75 8.33
CA ALA A 11 0.74 16.45 9.76
C ALA A 11 0.94 14.94 10.01
N ASN A 12 0.25 14.08 9.25
CA ASN A 12 0.46 12.63 9.31
C ASN A 12 1.89 12.26 8.88
N ALA A 13 2.45 12.88 7.84
CA ALA A 13 3.84 12.66 7.44
C ALA A 13 4.83 12.95 8.58
N ALA A 14 4.64 14.05 9.31
CA ALA A 14 5.47 14.38 10.47
C ALA A 14 5.26 13.39 11.64
N ARG A 15 4.03 12.88 11.85
CA ARG A 15 3.76 11.81 12.82
C ARG A 15 4.51 10.53 12.46
N ILE A 16 4.48 10.13 11.19
CA ILE A 16 5.21 8.95 10.68
C ILE A 16 6.71 9.12 10.90
N ALA A 17 7.27 10.29 10.60
CA ALA A 17 8.69 10.57 10.82
C ALA A 17 9.08 10.51 12.30
N ARG A 18 8.25 11.05 13.20
CA ARG A 18 8.47 10.90 14.66
C ARG A 18 8.36 9.44 15.11
N LEU A 19 7.42 8.68 14.56
CA LEU A 19 7.27 7.25 14.90
C LEU A 19 8.52 6.46 14.49
N SER A 20 9.01 6.66 13.26
CA SER A 20 10.23 6.02 12.75
C SER A 20 11.45 6.35 13.60
N ALA A 21 11.64 7.62 14.00
CA ALA A 21 12.81 8.05 14.76
C ALA A 21 12.74 7.72 16.26
N ASN A 22 11.58 7.93 16.89
CA ASN A 22 11.48 7.91 18.36
C ASN A 22 10.97 6.58 18.91
N ASN A 23 10.28 5.77 18.09
CA ASN A 23 9.79 4.45 18.50
C ASN A 23 9.90 3.44 17.33
N PRO A 24 11.13 3.00 16.99
CA PRO A 24 11.36 2.09 15.88
C PRO A 24 10.56 0.78 15.99
N LEU A 25 10.44 0.22 17.19
CA LEU A 25 9.64 -0.99 17.41
C LEU A 25 8.17 -0.76 17.03
N GLY A 26 7.57 0.34 17.49
CA GLY A 26 6.20 0.72 17.10
C GLY A 26 6.05 0.91 15.59
N PHE A 27 7.05 1.50 14.93
CA PHE A 27 7.06 1.66 13.48
C PHE A 27 7.07 0.31 12.74
N TRP A 28 7.95 -0.61 13.12
CA TRP A 28 8.05 -1.94 12.50
C TRP A 28 6.81 -2.78 12.74
N VAL A 29 6.27 -2.78 13.96
CA VAL A 29 5.04 -3.50 14.32
C VAL A 29 3.85 -2.97 13.51
N SER A 30 3.65 -1.65 13.47
CA SER A 30 2.54 -1.05 12.71
C SER A 30 2.68 -1.21 11.19
N SER A 31 3.91 -1.26 10.67
CA SER A 31 4.16 -1.60 9.26
C SER A 31 3.87 -3.08 8.97
N ALA A 32 4.25 -3.99 9.87
CA ALA A 32 3.90 -5.40 9.76
C ALA A 32 2.39 -5.63 9.86
N MET A 33 1.69 -4.91 10.73
CA MET A 33 0.23 -4.93 10.80
C MET A 33 -0.41 -4.59 9.44
N ALA A 34 0.02 -3.52 8.78
CA ALA A 34 -0.52 -3.15 7.47
C ALA A 34 -0.31 -4.25 6.42
N GLY A 35 0.89 -4.84 6.37
CA GLY A 35 1.19 -5.96 5.48
C GLY A 35 0.33 -7.20 5.75
N ALA A 36 0.10 -7.52 7.01
CA ALA A 36 -0.75 -8.63 7.43
C ALA A 36 -2.24 -8.37 7.12
N TYR A 37 -2.73 -7.14 7.36
CA TYR A 37 -4.12 -6.75 7.11
C TYR A 37 -4.48 -6.81 5.62
N VAL A 38 -3.58 -6.31 4.77
CA VAL A 38 -3.73 -6.45 3.31
C VAL A 38 -3.69 -7.92 2.92
N GLY A 39 -2.81 -8.71 3.55
CA GLY A 39 -2.70 -10.14 3.31
C GLY A 39 -3.93 -10.95 3.70
N LEU A 40 -4.62 -10.61 4.79
CA LEU A 40 -5.91 -11.20 5.17
C LEU A 40 -6.97 -10.97 4.07
N GLY A 41 -6.98 -9.77 3.48
CA GLY A 41 -7.82 -9.48 2.32
C GLY A 41 -7.46 -10.33 1.10
N ILE A 42 -6.16 -10.57 0.86
CA ILE A 42 -5.70 -11.46 -0.22
C ILE A 42 -6.18 -12.89 0.01
N ILE A 43 -6.01 -13.44 1.21
CA ILE A 43 -6.46 -14.80 1.54
C ILE A 43 -7.97 -14.93 1.30
N LEU A 44 -8.77 -13.95 1.73
CA LEU A 44 -10.22 -13.93 1.50
C LEU A 44 -10.57 -13.99 0.01
N ILE A 45 -10.06 -13.06 -0.79
CA ILE A 45 -10.48 -12.95 -2.20
C ILE A 45 -9.97 -14.11 -3.03
N PHE A 46 -8.78 -14.65 -2.72
CA PHE A 46 -8.26 -15.83 -3.43
C PHE A 46 -9.01 -17.09 -3.01
N THR A 47 -9.45 -17.22 -1.75
CA THR A 47 -10.31 -18.34 -1.32
C THR A 47 -11.63 -18.33 -2.08
N LEU A 48 -12.31 -17.18 -2.15
CA LEU A 48 -13.56 -17.07 -2.91
C LEU A 48 -13.33 -17.27 -4.41
N GLY A 49 -12.33 -16.61 -4.98
CA GLY A 49 -12.02 -16.69 -6.41
C GLY A 49 -11.69 -18.12 -6.87
N ASN A 50 -11.03 -18.92 -6.03
CA ASN A 50 -10.66 -20.30 -6.35
C ASN A 50 -11.86 -21.22 -6.58
N LEU A 51 -12.98 -20.92 -5.91
CA LEU A 51 -14.21 -21.72 -5.96
C LEU A 51 -15.18 -21.27 -7.06
N LEU A 52 -14.88 -20.16 -7.73
CA LEU A 52 -15.79 -19.52 -8.67
C LEU A 52 -15.34 -19.67 -10.12
N ASP A 53 -16.34 -19.60 -11.01
CA ASP A 53 -16.15 -19.51 -12.45
C ASP A 53 -15.28 -18.29 -12.82
N PRO A 54 -14.32 -18.42 -13.76
CA PRO A 54 -13.44 -17.32 -14.14
C PRO A 54 -14.13 -16.01 -14.51
N SER A 55 -15.33 -16.06 -15.10
CA SER A 55 -16.05 -14.86 -15.56
C SER A 55 -16.51 -13.94 -14.43
N VAL A 56 -16.77 -14.50 -13.24
CA VAL A 56 -17.26 -13.74 -12.07
C VAL A 56 -16.15 -13.38 -11.07
N ARG A 57 -14.96 -13.97 -11.21
CA ARG A 57 -13.83 -13.73 -10.29
C ARG A 57 -13.50 -12.25 -10.11
N PRO A 58 -13.33 -11.42 -11.17
CA PRO A 58 -12.98 -10.01 -10.99
C PRO A 58 -14.00 -9.24 -10.15
N LEU A 59 -15.30 -9.51 -10.37
CA LEU A 59 -16.38 -8.87 -9.63
C LEU A 59 -16.39 -9.29 -8.16
N VAL A 60 -16.41 -10.60 -7.87
CA VAL A 60 -16.53 -11.09 -6.49
C VAL A 60 -15.26 -10.81 -5.69
N MET A 61 -14.08 -11.03 -6.28
CA MET A 61 -12.80 -10.73 -5.64
C MET A 61 -12.68 -9.22 -5.38
N GLY A 62 -13.06 -8.37 -6.34
CA GLY A 62 -13.05 -6.92 -6.12
C GLY A 62 -14.04 -6.47 -5.05
N ALA A 63 -15.28 -6.97 -5.09
CA ALA A 63 -16.32 -6.59 -4.16
C ALA A 63 -16.04 -7.02 -2.71
N THR A 64 -15.17 -8.01 -2.50
CA THR A 64 -14.81 -8.52 -1.17
C THR A 64 -13.42 -8.08 -0.70
N PHE A 65 -12.63 -7.41 -1.54
CA PHE A 65 -11.30 -6.95 -1.14
C PHE A 65 -11.31 -5.76 -0.17
N GLY A 66 -12.43 -5.03 -0.07
CA GLY A 66 -12.59 -3.80 0.73
C GLY A 66 -12.06 -3.88 2.17
N ILE A 67 -12.05 -5.07 2.78
CA ILE A 67 -11.50 -5.31 4.12
C ILE A 67 -10.01 -4.93 4.24
N ALA A 68 -9.21 -5.11 3.19
CA ALA A 68 -7.76 -4.91 3.22
C ALA A 68 -7.39 -3.49 3.67
N LEU A 69 -7.90 -2.47 2.98
CA LEU A 69 -7.61 -1.07 3.31
C LEU A 69 -8.51 -0.55 4.44
N THR A 70 -9.67 -1.17 4.68
CA THR A 70 -10.51 -0.84 5.83
C THR A 70 -9.78 -1.12 7.14
N LEU A 71 -9.17 -2.30 7.28
CA LEU A 71 -8.35 -2.62 8.45
C LEU A 71 -7.17 -1.63 8.57
N VAL A 72 -6.49 -1.34 7.47
CA VAL A 72 -5.35 -0.42 7.47
C VAL A 72 -5.72 0.97 8.01
N ILE A 73 -6.83 1.54 7.53
CA ILE A 73 -7.24 2.91 7.87
C ILE A 73 -7.97 2.97 9.21
N ILE A 74 -8.88 2.03 9.48
CA ILE A 74 -9.77 2.11 10.65
C ILE A 74 -9.13 1.51 11.90
N ALA A 75 -8.44 0.36 11.79
CA ALA A 75 -7.69 -0.19 12.92
C ALA A 75 -6.39 0.59 13.17
N GLY A 76 -5.80 1.15 12.11
CA GLY A 76 -4.62 1.99 12.16
C GLY A 76 -3.32 1.21 11.99
N SER A 77 -2.63 1.45 10.87
CA SER A 77 -1.34 0.82 10.56
C SER A 77 -0.57 1.62 9.49
N GLU A 78 0.71 1.31 9.26
CA GLU A 78 1.59 2.07 8.36
C GLU A 78 1.74 1.35 7.01
N LEU A 79 1.07 1.86 5.98
CA LEU A 79 1.06 1.25 4.64
C LEU A 79 1.93 2.04 3.65
N PHE A 80 2.91 1.37 3.05
CA PHE A 80 3.87 1.95 2.09
C PHE A 80 3.18 2.72 0.96
N THR A 81 2.16 2.11 0.33
CA THR A 81 1.50 2.70 -0.82
C THR A 81 0.79 4.01 -0.46
N GLY A 82 0.21 4.12 0.74
CA GLY A 82 -0.30 5.38 1.27
C GLY A 82 0.78 6.39 1.66
N HIS A 83 1.93 5.92 2.18
CA HIS A 83 3.06 6.77 2.55
C HIS A 83 3.63 7.55 1.36
N THR A 84 3.61 6.99 0.15
CA THR A 84 4.06 7.71 -1.06
C THR A 84 3.34 9.04 -1.26
N MET A 85 2.02 9.11 -0.99
CA MET A 85 1.24 10.35 -1.03
C MET A 85 1.48 11.22 0.21
N PHE A 86 1.39 10.65 1.42
CA PHE A 86 1.53 11.42 2.67
C PHE A 86 2.88 12.11 2.77
N LEU A 87 3.97 11.38 2.55
CA LEU A 87 5.33 11.90 2.68
C LEU A 87 5.62 12.95 1.60
N THR A 88 5.10 12.78 0.38
CA THR A 88 5.21 13.81 -0.67
C THR A 88 4.57 15.11 -0.23
N LEU A 89 3.33 15.06 0.28
CA LEU A 89 2.64 16.27 0.77
C LEU A 89 3.34 16.88 1.99
N GLY A 90 3.91 16.05 2.87
CA GLY A 90 4.73 16.51 4.00
C GLY A 90 6.00 17.23 3.57
N VAL A 91 6.72 16.71 2.58
CA VAL A 91 7.88 17.37 1.98
C VAL A 91 7.49 18.70 1.34
N LYS A 92 6.40 18.73 0.55
CA LYS A 92 5.94 19.96 -0.11
C LYS A 92 5.48 21.02 0.90
N ALA A 93 4.85 20.61 2.00
CA ALA A 93 4.43 21.48 3.09
C ALA A 93 5.55 21.82 4.10
N GLY A 94 6.76 21.26 3.94
CA GLY A 94 7.90 21.51 4.82
C GLY A 94 7.80 20.88 6.22
N THR A 95 6.89 19.93 6.45
CA THR A 95 6.75 19.26 7.75
C THR A 95 7.73 18.10 7.93
N ILE A 96 8.30 17.60 6.83
CA ILE A 96 9.40 16.64 6.79
C ILE A 96 10.37 17.00 5.66
N SER A 97 11.59 16.47 5.70
CA SER A 97 12.59 16.62 4.65
C SER A 97 12.52 15.50 3.60
N HIS A 98 13.12 15.75 2.43
CA HIS A 98 13.31 14.72 1.40
C HIS A 98 14.10 13.52 1.96
N GLY A 99 15.12 13.76 2.79
CA GLY A 99 15.91 12.69 3.42
C GLY A 99 15.05 11.79 4.31
N GLN A 100 14.12 12.36 5.08
CA GLN A 100 13.18 11.58 5.89
C GLN A 100 12.25 10.74 5.01
N MET A 101 11.70 11.31 3.93
CA MET A 101 10.85 10.56 3.00
C MET A 101 11.57 9.33 2.42
N TRP A 102 12.79 9.51 1.90
CA TRP A 102 13.55 8.41 1.29
C TRP A 102 14.12 7.41 2.29
N ALA A 103 14.27 7.78 3.57
CA ALA A 103 14.62 6.85 4.63
C ALA A 103 13.41 6.02 5.10
N ILE A 104 12.22 6.62 5.18
CA ILE A 104 11.01 5.98 5.72
C ILE A 104 10.40 5.01 4.71
N LEU A 105 10.31 5.38 3.42
CA LEU A 105 9.64 4.56 2.40
C LEU A 105 10.16 3.11 2.35
N PRO A 106 11.49 2.84 2.31
CA PRO A 106 12.00 1.48 2.35
C PRO A 106 11.71 0.75 3.67
N GLN A 107 11.72 1.45 4.81
CA GLN A 107 11.40 0.85 6.11
C GLN A 107 9.95 0.38 6.15
N THR A 108 9.00 1.21 5.71
CA THR A 108 7.58 0.82 5.65
C THR A 108 7.39 -0.36 4.69
N TRP A 109 8.04 -0.33 3.52
CA TRP A 109 7.97 -1.41 2.55
C TRP A 109 8.45 -2.74 3.12
N LEU A 110 9.60 -2.74 3.81
CA LEU A 110 10.14 -3.92 4.47
C LEU A 110 9.24 -4.40 5.62
N GLY A 111 8.70 -3.49 6.42
CA GLY A 111 7.76 -3.85 7.48
C GLY A 111 6.49 -4.49 6.92
N ASN A 112 5.94 -3.92 5.83
CA ASN A 112 4.81 -4.52 5.12
C ASN A 112 5.16 -5.92 4.60
N LEU A 113 6.35 -6.13 4.03
CA LEU A 113 6.82 -7.44 3.60
C LEU A 113 6.84 -8.45 4.74
N VAL A 114 7.40 -8.07 5.90
CA VAL A 114 7.42 -8.91 7.10
C VAL A 114 6.00 -9.33 7.51
N GLY A 115 5.07 -8.38 7.54
CA GLY A 115 3.66 -8.65 7.83
C GLY A 115 2.99 -9.60 6.85
N SER A 116 3.22 -9.38 5.56
CA SER A 116 2.68 -10.21 4.48
C SER A 116 3.22 -11.64 4.49
N VAL A 117 4.52 -11.81 4.71
CA VAL A 117 5.14 -13.13 4.87
C VAL A 117 4.62 -13.82 6.14
N PHE A 118 4.50 -13.07 7.24
CA PHE A 118 4.01 -13.59 8.52
C PHE A 118 2.59 -14.13 8.42
N VAL A 119 1.65 -13.38 7.85
CA VAL A 119 0.26 -13.87 7.70
C VAL A 119 0.16 -15.05 6.73
N ALA A 120 1.02 -15.10 5.70
CA ALA A 120 1.09 -16.25 4.80
C ALA A 120 1.65 -17.51 5.50
N LEU A 121 2.65 -17.37 6.39
CA LEU A 121 3.15 -18.46 7.23
C LEU A 121 2.07 -18.99 8.17
N LEU A 122 1.34 -18.10 8.85
CA LEU A 122 0.22 -18.50 9.71
C LEU A 122 -0.85 -19.26 8.94
N TYR A 123 -1.19 -18.79 7.74
CA TYR A 123 -2.14 -19.48 6.86
C TYR A 123 -1.62 -20.86 6.41
N SER A 124 -0.33 -20.99 6.12
CA SER A 124 0.32 -22.25 5.78
C SER A 124 0.30 -23.25 6.94
N TRP A 125 0.74 -22.85 8.13
CA TRP A 125 0.69 -23.68 9.34
C TRP A 125 -0.74 -24.03 9.75
N GLY A 126 -1.71 -23.19 9.42
CA GLY A 126 -3.13 -23.46 9.58
C GLY A 126 -3.72 -24.47 8.59
N GLY A 127 -2.93 -25.04 7.68
CA GLY A 127 -3.41 -26.00 6.68
C GLY A 127 -4.28 -25.35 5.59
N GLY A 128 -3.99 -24.10 5.22
CA GLY A 128 -4.76 -23.32 4.28
C GLY A 128 -5.02 -24.02 2.92
N SER A 129 -6.29 -24.12 2.54
CA SER A 129 -6.74 -24.89 1.36
C SER A 129 -6.23 -24.39 0.02
N LEU A 130 -5.75 -23.15 -0.07
CA LEU A 130 -5.21 -22.56 -1.30
C LEU A 130 -3.82 -23.08 -1.69
N LEU A 131 -3.10 -23.75 -0.79
CA LEU A 131 -1.67 -24.04 -0.94
C LEU A 131 -1.30 -25.41 -1.52
N PRO A 132 -1.95 -26.54 -1.15
CA PRO A 132 -1.42 -27.86 -1.48
C PRO A 132 -1.73 -28.31 -2.92
N VAL A 133 -2.72 -27.68 -3.56
CA VAL A 133 -3.17 -28.04 -4.92
C VAL A 133 -2.54 -27.09 -5.93
N ASP A 134 -1.72 -27.63 -6.82
CA ASP A 134 -1.00 -26.93 -7.89
C ASP A 134 -1.90 -26.09 -8.82
N THR A 135 -3.13 -26.57 -9.07
CA THR A 135 -4.14 -25.87 -9.88
C THR A 135 -4.85 -24.72 -9.17
N SER A 136 -4.51 -24.45 -7.91
CA SER A 136 -4.99 -23.27 -7.17
C SER A 136 -4.74 -21.98 -7.95
N ILE A 137 -5.72 -21.08 -7.93
CA ILE A 137 -5.57 -19.77 -8.60
C ILE A 137 -4.45 -18.92 -7.99
N VAL A 138 -4.02 -19.20 -6.75
CA VAL A 138 -2.85 -18.54 -6.13
C VAL A 138 -1.61 -18.76 -6.99
N HIS A 139 -1.35 -20.00 -7.41
CA HIS A 139 -0.15 -20.34 -8.17
C HIS A 139 -0.17 -19.80 -9.59
N SER A 140 -1.28 -19.98 -10.30
CA SER A 140 -1.41 -19.50 -11.69
C SER A 140 -1.38 -17.97 -11.79
N VAL A 141 -2.07 -17.26 -10.89
CA VAL A 141 -2.04 -15.78 -10.87
C VAL A 141 -0.67 -15.26 -10.41
N ALA A 142 -0.04 -15.89 -9.40
CA ALA A 142 1.30 -15.51 -8.97
C ALA A 142 2.32 -15.65 -10.12
N LEU A 143 2.30 -16.78 -10.84
CA LEU A 143 3.19 -17.03 -11.98
C LEU A 143 2.96 -16.03 -13.13
N ALA A 144 1.69 -15.74 -13.46
CA ALA A 144 1.39 -14.75 -14.49
C ALA A 144 1.91 -13.35 -14.13
N LYS A 145 1.84 -12.98 -12.85
CA LYS A 145 2.35 -11.69 -12.35
C LYS A 145 3.87 -11.60 -12.37
N THR A 146 4.60 -12.68 -12.12
CA THR A 146 6.07 -12.69 -12.11
C THR A 146 6.69 -12.72 -13.51
N THR A 147 5.92 -13.09 -14.53
CA THR A 147 6.38 -13.19 -15.93
C THR A 147 5.89 -12.05 -16.82
N ALA A 148 4.96 -11.21 -16.32
CA ALA A 148 4.44 -10.07 -17.08
C ALA A 148 5.53 -9.02 -17.40
N PRO A 149 5.45 -8.33 -18.55
CA PRO A 149 6.43 -7.31 -18.93
C PRO A 149 6.50 -6.15 -17.94
N ALA A 150 7.71 -5.61 -17.73
CA ALA A 150 8.00 -4.50 -16.83
C ALA A 150 7.05 -3.30 -17.03
N THR A 151 6.86 -2.86 -18.28
CA THR A 151 5.99 -1.73 -18.63
C THR A 151 4.54 -1.97 -18.22
N VAL A 152 4.03 -3.19 -18.41
CA VAL A 152 2.66 -3.56 -18.03
C VAL A 152 2.51 -3.50 -16.51
N LEU A 153 3.46 -4.07 -15.77
CA LEU A 153 3.45 -4.05 -14.31
C LEU A 153 3.57 -2.64 -13.74
N PHE A 154 4.44 -1.82 -14.33
CA PHE A 154 4.63 -0.43 -13.93
C PHE A 154 3.35 0.39 -14.06
N PHE A 155 2.68 0.37 -15.23
CA PHE A 155 1.47 1.15 -15.44
C PHE A 155 0.25 0.59 -14.68
N LYS A 156 0.13 -0.74 -14.55
CA LYS A 156 -0.86 -1.33 -13.65
C LYS A 156 -0.61 -0.94 -12.19
N GLY A 157 0.65 -0.83 -11.79
CA GLY A 157 1.04 -0.29 -10.48
C GLY A 157 0.62 1.16 -10.31
N ALA A 158 0.85 2.00 -11.32
CA ALA A 158 0.45 3.40 -11.28
C ALA A 158 -1.07 3.55 -11.13
N LEU A 159 -1.86 2.85 -11.93
CA LEU A 159 -3.33 2.90 -11.86
C LEU A 159 -3.86 2.37 -10.53
N CYS A 160 -3.27 1.30 -10.00
CA CYS A 160 -3.65 0.77 -8.68
C CYS A 160 -3.47 1.82 -7.58
N ASN A 161 -2.26 2.37 -7.44
CA ASN A 161 -2.01 3.24 -6.30
C ASN A 161 -2.67 4.62 -6.46
N TRP A 162 -3.08 4.99 -7.68
CA TRP A 162 -3.97 6.13 -7.86
C TRP A 162 -5.30 5.90 -7.12
N LEU A 163 -5.94 4.73 -7.33
CA LEU A 163 -7.18 4.36 -6.65
C LEU A 163 -7.00 4.16 -5.14
N VAL A 164 -5.92 3.50 -4.70
CA VAL A 164 -5.66 3.29 -3.26
C VAL A 164 -5.43 4.61 -2.53
N CYS A 165 -4.64 5.52 -3.11
CA CYS A 165 -4.46 6.86 -2.54
C CYS A 165 -5.74 7.70 -2.62
N LEU A 166 -6.57 7.55 -3.67
CA LEU A 166 -7.90 8.18 -3.73
C LEU A 166 -8.81 7.71 -2.59
N ALA A 167 -8.82 6.41 -2.27
CA ALA A 167 -9.56 5.88 -1.13
C ALA A 167 -9.11 6.53 0.19
N ILE A 168 -7.80 6.59 0.43
CA ILE A 168 -7.21 7.25 1.61
C ILE A 168 -7.61 8.73 1.65
N TRP A 169 -7.47 9.42 0.52
CA TRP A 169 -7.80 10.84 0.40
C TRP A 169 -9.28 11.11 0.69
N MET A 170 -10.20 10.33 0.12
CA MET A 170 -11.63 10.44 0.37
C MET A 170 -12.01 10.09 1.81
N ALA A 171 -11.36 9.09 2.41
CA ALA A 171 -11.60 8.70 3.81
C ALA A 171 -11.16 9.80 4.81
N ILE A 172 -10.14 10.60 4.48
CA ILE A 172 -9.75 11.79 5.27
C ILE A 172 -10.79 12.92 5.17
N ARG A 173 -11.56 12.94 4.08
CA ARG A 173 -12.48 14.04 3.71
C ARG A 173 -13.95 13.75 4.02
N THR A 174 -14.26 12.56 4.48
CA THR A 174 -15.62 12.12 4.82
C THR A 174 -15.62 11.54 6.23
N GLU A 175 -16.79 11.38 6.86
CA GLU A 175 -16.93 10.79 8.19
C GLU A 175 -17.81 9.53 8.19
N GLY A 176 -17.71 8.74 9.26
CA GLY A 176 -18.53 7.54 9.45
C GLY A 176 -18.46 6.53 8.29
N THR A 177 -19.60 5.98 7.91
CA THR A 177 -19.75 4.93 6.89
C THR A 177 -19.23 5.35 5.50
N ALA A 178 -19.20 6.65 5.19
CA ALA A 178 -18.70 7.12 3.90
C ALA A 178 -17.22 6.77 3.67
N LYS A 179 -16.40 6.65 4.74
CA LYS A 179 -15.02 6.17 4.64
C LYS A 179 -14.96 4.73 4.12
N PHE A 180 -15.85 3.85 4.61
CA PHE A 180 -15.93 2.45 4.20
C PHE A 180 -16.37 2.33 2.73
N LEU A 181 -17.33 3.13 2.30
CA LEU A 181 -17.79 3.14 0.90
C LEU A 181 -16.70 3.64 -0.05
N ALA A 182 -15.98 4.70 0.32
CA ALA A 182 -14.85 5.20 -0.48
C ALA A 182 -13.76 4.13 -0.67
N ILE A 183 -13.42 3.42 0.41
CA ILE A 183 -12.47 2.30 0.38
C ILE A 183 -13.00 1.18 -0.51
N TRP A 184 -14.25 0.75 -0.28
CA TRP A 184 -14.85 -0.36 -1.01
C TRP A 184 -14.88 -0.11 -2.52
N TRP A 185 -15.32 1.08 -2.95
CA TRP A 185 -15.38 1.43 -4.38
C TRP A 185 -14.01 1.39 -5.06
N CYS A 186 -12.99 1.97 -4.44
CA CYS A 186 -11.65 2.00 -5.03
C CYS A 186 -11.00 0.61 -5.06
N LEU A 187 -11.22 -0.22 -4.02
CA LEU A 187 -10.68 -1.58 -3.96
C LEU A 187 -11.38 -2.52 -4.95
N LEU A 188 -12.71 -2.40 -5.09
CA LEU A 188 -13.45 -3.05 -6.17
C LEU A 188 -12.87 -2.68 -7.53
N ALA A 189 -12.74 -1.38 -7.80
CA ALA A 189 -12.27 -0.90 -9.08
C ALA A 189 -10.88 -1.41 -9.44
N PHE A 190 -9.90 -1.36 -8.53
CA PHE A 190 -8.53 -1.74 -8.90
C PHE A 190 -8.36 -3.26 -9.05
N ILE A 191 -9.03 -4.06 -8.22
CA ILE A 191 -8.96 -5.52 -8.32
C ILE A 191 -9.68 -5.99 -9.58
N ALA A 192 -10.91 -5.54 -9.80
CA ALA A 192 -11.71 -5.96 -10.96
C ALA A 192 -11.10 -5.48 -12.29
N SER A 193 -10.39 -4.35 -12.29
CA SER A 193 -9.65 -3.84 -13.47
C SER A 193 -8.28 -4.51 -13.67
N GLY A 194 -7.87 -5.39 -12.75
CA GLY A 194 -6.62 -6.13 -12.85
C GLY A 194 -5.36 -5.28 -12.66
N TYR A 195 -5.43 -4.24 -11.83
CA TYR A 195 -4.28 -3.40 -11.47
C TYR A 195 -3.39 -4.08 -10.39
N GLU A 196 -2.19 -3.55 -10.16
CA GLU A 196 -1.16 -4.22 -9.35
C GLU A 196 -0.83 -3.43 -8.07
N HIS A 197 -0.94 -4.08 -6.90
CA HIS A 197 -0.61 -3.49 -5.60
C HIS A 197 0.58 -4.20 -4.97
N SER A 198 1.68 -3.49 -4.72
CA SER A 198 2.95 -4.08 -4.25
C SER A 198 2.78 -4.88 -2.95
N VAL A 199 2.13 -4.30 -1.93
CA VAL A 199 1.95 -4.96 -0.63
C VAL A 199 0.97 -6.12 -0.68
N ALA A 200 -0.01 -6.09 -1.59
CA ALA A 200 -0.94 -7.21 -1.75
C ALA A 200 -0.24 -8.38 -2.47
N ASN A 201 0.59 -8.06 -3.47
CA ASN A 201 1.41 -9.03 -4.16
C ASN A 201 2.42 -9.70 -3.22
N MET A 202 2.97 -9.02 -2.19
CA MET A 202 3.84 -9.66 -1.20
C MET A 202 3.18 -10.88 -0.55
N THR A 203 1.90 -10.77 -0.13
CA THR A 203 1.19 -11.90 0.47
C THR A 203 0.86 -12.97 -0.58
N LEU A 204 0.38 -12.57 -1.75
CA LEU A 204 0.09 -13.51 -2.85
C LEU A 204 1.33 -14.35 -3.19
N PHE A 205 2.49 -13.71 -3.28
CA PHE A 205 3.74 -14.37 -3.57
C PHE A 205 4.23 -15.25 -2.44
N ALA A 206 4.14 -14.79 -1.19
CA ALA A 206 4.46 -15.63 -0.03
C ALA A 206 3.55 -16.87 0.05
N LEU A 207 2.24 -16.72 -0.20
CA LEU A 207 1.31 -17.86 -0.27
C LEU A 207 1.73 -18.85 -1.36
N SER A 208 1.99 -18.37 -2.58
CA SER A 208 2.43 -19.26 -3.66
C SER A 208 3.74 -19.96 -3.33
N TRP A 209 4.72 -19.23 -2.76
CA TRP A 209 6.02 -19.76 -2.37
C TRP A 209 5.94 -20.83 -1.27
N PHE A 210 5.01 -20.69 -0.31
CA PHE A 210 4.78 -21.68 0.74
C PHE A 210 3.81 -22.81 0.32
N GLY A 211 3.31 -22.79 -0.91
CA GLY A 211 2.44 -23.83 -1.46
C GLY A 211 3.13 -24.65 -2.55
N HIS A 212 2.33 -25.42 -3.29
CA HIS A 212 2.79 -26.34 -4.32
C HIS A 212 2.96 -25.63 -5.67
N HIS A 213 3.80 -24.59 -5.70
CA HIS A 213 4.07 -23.82 -6.91
C HIS A 213 4.94 -24.60 -7.92
N SER A 214 4.82 -24.25 -9.20
CA SER A 214 5.67 -24.81 -10.27
C SER A 214 7.13 -24.34 -10.17
N ASP A 215 8.06 -25.07 -10.78
CA ASP A 215 9.48 -24.70 -10.91
C ASP A 215 9.70 -23.38 -11.67
N ALA A 216 8.76 -22.98 -12.54
CA ALA A 216 8.81 -21.70 -13.26
C ALA A 216 8.61 -20.48 -12.33
N TYR A 217 8.11 -20.70 -11.11
CA TYR A 217 7.87 -19.65 -10.13
C TYR A 217 9.11 -19.45 -9.25
N THR A 218 9.80 -18.33 -9.42
CA THR A 218 11.12 -18.09 -8.81
C THR A 218 11.17 -16.80 -8.00
N LEU A 219 12.13 -16.72 -7.06
CA LEU A 219 12.44 -15.48 -6.33
C LEU A 219 12.82 -14.32 -7.26
N ALA A 220 13.50 -14.61 -8.38
CA ALA A 220 13.82 -13.59 -9.40
C ALA A 220 12.55 -13.02 -10.03
N GLY A 221 11.57 -13.88 -10.34
CA GLY A 221 10.26 -13.45 -10.83
C GLY A 221 9.48 -12.62 -9.81
N ILE A 222 9.51 -13.00 -8.53
CA ILE A 222 8.92 -12.22 -7.43
C ILE A 222 9.58 -10.84 -7.35
N GLY A 223 10.91 -10.78 -7.38
CA GLY A 223 11.69 -9.55 -7.37
C GLY A 223 11.37 -8.65 -8.56
N HIS A 224 11.26 -9.21 -9.77
CA HIS A 224 10.84 -8.50 -10.98
C HIS A 224 9.48 -7.84 -10.79
N ASN A 225 8.47 -8.57 -10.31
CA ASN A 225 7.16 -7.98 -10.09
C ASN A 225 7.17 -6.91 -9.00
N LEU A 226 7.71 -7.24 -7.83
CA LEU A 226 7.71 -6.33 -6.70
C LEU A 226 8.46 -5.03 -7.02
N LEU A 227 9.54 -5.08 -7.81
CA LEU A 227 10.25 -3.89 -8.26
C LEU A 227 9.36 -2.98 -9.12
N TRP A 228 8.85 -3.49 -10.24
CA TRP A 228 8.10 -2.66 -11.20
C TRP A 228 6.77 -2.18 -10.66
N VAL A 229 6.06 -3.01 -9.90
CA VAL A 229 4.81 -2.63 -9.25
C VAL A 229 5.05 -1.58 -8.17
N THR A 230 6.11 -1.70 -7.36
CA THR A 230 6.48 -0.70 -6.33
C THR A 230 6.83 0.64 -6.97
N LEU A 231 7.59 0.64 -8.07
CA LEU A 231 7.91 1.87 -8.82
C LEU A 231 6.65 2.51 -9.42
N GLY A 232 5.77 1.69 -10.01
CA GLY A 232 4.47 2.14 -10.52
C GLY A 232 3.59 2.74 -9.42
N ASN A 233 3.44 2.06 -8.28
CA ASN A 233 2.69 2.57 -7.14
C ASN A 233 3.29 3.89 -6.62
N THR A 234 4.62 4.01 -6.59
CA THR A 234 5.31 5.23 -6.17
C THR A 234 5.00 6.39 -7.12
N LEU A 235 5.01 6.16 -8.44
CA LEU A 235 4.70 7.18 -9.44
C LEU A 235 3.36 7.87 -9.15
N SER A 236 2.28 7.11 -9.03
CA SER A 236 0.95 7.71 -8.89
C SER A 236 0.71 8.31 -7.52
N GLY A 237 1.23 7.70 -6.45
CA GLY A 237 1.12 8.25 -5.10
C GLY A 237 1.88 9.57 -4.94
N VAL A 238 3.11 9.65 -5.47
CA VAL A 238 3.92 10.88 -5.46
C VAL A 238 3.36 11.90 -6.43
N VAL A 239 3.21 11.55 -7.71
CA VAL A 239 2.94 12.53 -8.77
C VAL A 239 1.45 12.81 -8.91
N PHE A 240 0.63 11.79 -9.16
CA PHE A 240 -0.79 12.02 -9.49
C PHE A 240 -1.58 12.51 -8.27
N MET A 241 -1.27 11.96 -7.10
CA MET A 241 -1.97 12.31 -5.86
C MET A 241 -1.25 13.41 -5.09
N GLY A 242 0.00 13.19 -4.68
CA GLY A 242 0.76 14.17 -3.91
C GLY A 242 0.95 15.50 -4.65
N LEU A 243 1.62 15.47 -5.81
CA LEU A 243 1.84 16.68 -6.60
C LEU A 243 0.54 17.18 -7.27
N GLY A 244 -0.34 16.28 -7.73
CA GLY A 244 -1.60 16.64 -8.37
C GLY A 244 -2.48 17.54 -7.49
N TYR A 245 -2.83 17.10 -6.28
CA TYR A 245 -3.64 17.92 -5.36
C TYR A 245 -2.89 19.16 -4.85
N TRP A 246 -1.56 19.09 -4.72
CA TRP A 246 -0.74 20.26 -4.38
C TRP A 246 -0.85 21.36 -5.44
N TYR A 247 -0.67 21.01 -6.72
CA TYR A 247 -0.70 21.98 -7.82
C TYR A 247 -2.12 22.40 -8.21
N ALA A 248 -3.15 21.59 -7.92
CA ALA A 248 -4.56 21.97 -8.03
C ALA A 248 -4.98 23.04 -7.01
N THR A 249 -4.20 23.26 -5.95
CA THR A 249 -4.48 24.30 -4.94
C THR A 249 -3.86 25.64 -5.39
N PRO A 250 -4.61 26.78 -5.33
CA PRO A 250 -4.07 28.10 -5.62
C PRO A 250 -2.81 28.39 -4.81
N LYS A 251 -1.80 29.04 -5.42
CA LYS A 251 -0.49 29.24 -4.76
C LYS A 251 -0.60 29.99 -3.42
N SER A 252 -1.53 30.93 -3.31
CA SER A 252 -1.83 31.69 -2.08
C SER A 252 -2.46 30.85 -0.97
N GLU A 253 -3.09 29.72 -1.31
CA GLU A 253 -3.78 28.83 -0.38
C GLU A 253 -2.98 27.57 -0.04
N ARG A 254 -1.77 27.41 -0.59
CA ARG A 254 -0.92 26.26 -0.27
C ARG A 254 -0.35 26.42 1.15
N PRO A 255 -0.13 25.30 1.87
CA PRO A 255 0.54 25.35 3.16
C PRO A 255 1.87 26.08 3.07
N ALA A 256 2.08 27.07 3.94
CA ALA A 256 3.39 27.68 4.10
C ALA A 256 4.34 26.67 4.75
N PRO A 257 5.60 26.57 4.31
CA PRO A 257 6.59 25.75 4.99
C PRO A 257 6.68 26.17 6.46
N ALA A 258 6.39 25.26 7.39
CA ALA A 258 6.80 25.48 8.77
C ALA A 258 8.32 25.64 8.77
N LYS A 259 8.84 26.75 9.32
CA LYS A 259 10.29 26.91 9.49
C LYS A 259 10.77 25.73 10.33
N ILE A 260 11.50 24.80 9.71
CA ILE A 260 12.15 23.70 10.43
C ILE A 260 13.06 24.39 11.44
N ASN A 261 12.76 24.26 12.74
CA ASN A 261 13.50 24.91 13.81
C ASN A 261 15.00 24.66 13.59
N GLN A 262 15.74 25.73 13.36
CA GLN A 262 17.20 25.71 13.51
C GLN A 262 17.49 25.28 14.95
N PRO A 263 18.49 24.42 15.20
CA PRO A 263 18.91 24.17 16.56
C PRO A 263 19.28 25.52 17.18
N GLU A 264 18.68 25.81 18.35
CA GLU A 264 19.06 26.97 19.15
C GLU A 264 20.58 26.93 19.31
N ALA A 265 21.26 27.90 18.69
CA ALA A 265 22.67 28.11 18.94
C ALA A 265 22.82 28.32 20.45
N ALA A 266 23.62 27.46 21.08
CA ALA A 266 23.91 27.49 22.50
C ALA A 266 24.28 28.92 22.93
N ALA A 267 23.38 29.57 23.65
CA ALA A 267 23.70 30.73 24.46
C ALA A 267 24.44 30.22 25.70
N ASN A 268 25.75 29.97 25.55
CA ASN A 268 26.63 29.84 26.70
C ASN A 268 27.15 31.25 27.05
N ASN A 269 26.82 31.65 28.27
CA ASN A 269 27.44 32.74 29.01
C ASN A 269 28.97 32.59 29.09
#